data_AF-A0A923EAZ2-F1
#
_entry.id   AF-A0A923EAZ2-F1
#
_cell.length_a   1.000
_cell.length_b   1.000
_cell.length_c   1.000
_cell.angle_alpha   90.00
_cell.angle_beta   90.00
_cell.angle_gamma   90.00
#
_symmetry.space_group_name_H-M   'P 1'
#
loop_
_entity.id
_entity.type
_entity.pdbx_description
1 polymer ?
#
loop_
_entity_poly.entity_id
_entity_poly.type
_entity_poly.pdbx_seq_one_letter_code
_entity_poly.pdbx_strand_id
1 'polypeptide(L)'
;MENNYNKNPNEIFESNIDSNKKDSSSNKGYTNEHTSDYYDKDTDDLIAKMALRIRSINLLREELIKLELNPKARLYFDNDVNPLLTTLLSLSATSLNLSTSSSLLSTSIIVHSKDSKIKDTINLIYSINEQCEDIYKVLKRKVKILMDISCNP
;
A
#
# COMPACT_ATOMS: atom_id res chain seq x y z
N MET A 1 -17.54 -15.67 -25.64
CA MET A 1 -16.39 -14.77 -25.53
C MET A 1 -15.93 -14.81 -24.08
N GLU A 2 -15.07 -15.78 -23.77
CA GLU A 2 -14.48 -15.91 -22.43
C GLU A 2 -13.03 -15.43 -22.50
N ASN A 3 -12.74 -14.44 -21.66
CA ASN A 3 -11.42 -13.85 -21.49
C ASN A 3 -10.58 -14.78 -20.63
N ASN A 4 -9.47 -15.27 -21.18
CA ASN A 4 -8.47 -16.05 -20.45
C ASN A 4 -7.16 -15.25 -20.40
N TYR A 5 -7.05 -14.33 -19.46
CA TYR A 5 -5.79 -13.70 -19.07
C TYR A 5 -5.58 -13.91 -17.58
N ASN A 6 -5.15 -15.11 -17.22
CA ASN A 6 -4.34 -15.31 -16.04
C ASN A 6 -3.45 -16.53 -16.27
N LYS A 7 -2.22 -16.30 -16.76
CA LYS A 7 -1.16 -17.31 -16.69
C LYS A 7 0.03 -16.71 -15.95
N ASN A 8 0.30 -17.35 -14.81
CA ASN A 8 1.44 -17.12 -13.94
C ASN A 8 2.74 -17.41 -14.72
N PRO A 9 3.75 -16.53 -14.71
CA PRO A 9 5.02 -16.73 -15.43
C PRO A 9 5.83 -17.96 -14.98
N ASN A 10 5.49 -18.56 -13.83
CA ASN A 10 6.25 -19.67 -13.25
C ASN A 10 5.97 -21.05 -13.87
N GLU A 11 4.98 -21.20 -14.74
CA GLU A 11 4.64 -22.52 -15.34
C GLU A 11 5.36 -22.82 -16.67
N ILE A 12 6.17 -21.90 -17.23
CA ILE A 12 6.74 -22.07 -18.58
C ILE A 12 8.11 -22.76 -18.57
N PHE A 13 8.77 -22.92 -17.41
CA PHE A 13 10.17 -23.37 -17.37
C PHE A 13 10.43 -24.80 -16.87
N GLU A 14 9.40 -25.59 -16.53
CA GLU A 14 9.60 -26.98 -16.09
C GLU A 14 9.66 -28.02 -17.23
N SER A 15 9.46 -27.64 -18.50
CA SER A 15 9.29 -28.64 -19.57
C SER A 15 10.56 -29.04 -20.35
N ASN A 16 11.75 -28.57 -20.00
CA ASN A 16 12.95 -28.78 -20.84
C ASN A 16 14.11 -29.56 -20.18
N ILE A 17 13.87 -30.26 -19.07
CA ILE A 17 14.86 -31.15 -18.45
C ILE A 17 14.35 -32.60 -18.51
N ASP A 18 14.18 -33.16 -19.70
CA ASP A 18 14.24 -34.62 -19.86
C ASP A 18 14.27 -35.04 -21.34
N SER A 19 15.42 -34.92 -21.99
CA SER A 19 15.74 -35.77 -23.14
C SER A 19 17.24 -35.77 -23.42
N ASN A 20 17.96 -36.77 -22.90
CA ASN A 20 18.72 -37.69 -23.74
C ASN A 20 19.55 -38.66 -22.90
N LYS A 21 19.05 -39.89 -22.82
CA LYS A 21 19.82 -41.09 -22.47
C LYS A 21 19.89 -41.95 -23.72
N LYS A 22 21.10 -42.18 -24.26
CA LYS A 22 21.43 -43.43 -24.98
C LYS A 22 22.94 -43.60 -25.16
N ASP A 23 23.35 -44.83 -24.84
CA ASP A 23 24.69 -45.39 -24.84
C ASP A 23 25.38 -45.37 -26.22
N SER A 24 26.73 -45.37 -26.24
CA SER A 24 27.53 -46.49 -26.79
C SER A 24 29.01 -46.13 -27.02
N SER A 25 29.86 -46.98 -26.43
CA SER A 25 31.12 -47.53 -26.95
C SER A 25 32.30 -46.64 -27.37
N SER A 26 33.42 -46.93 -26.69
CA SER A 26 34.81 -46.60 -26.99
C SER A 26 35.28 -47.05 -28.39
N ASN A 27 36.01 -46.21 -29.13
CA ASN A 27 37.39 -46.47 -29.58
C ASN A 27 38.05 -45.24 -30.26
N LYS A 28 39.38 -45.17 -30.16
CA LYS A 28 40.30 -44.04 -30.40
C LYS A 28 40.56 -43.64 -31.87
N GLY A 29 40.89 -42.36 -32.07
CA GLY A 29 41.65 -41.83 -33.21
C GLY A 29 42.19 -40.41 -32.97
N TYR A 30 43.53 -40.28 -32.98
CA TYR A 30 44.47 -39.14 -32.96
C TYR A 30 43.96 -37.78 -33.52
N THR A 31 44.40 -36.56 -33.16
CA THR A 31 45.64 -35.99 -32.59
C THR A 31 45.40 -34.50 -32.27
N ASN A 32 46.15 -33.93 -31.31
CA ASN A 32 46.54 -32.51 -31.06
C ASN A 32 45.61 -31.37 -31.53
N GLU A 33 45.23 -30.42 -30.67
CA GLU A 33 46.12 -29.31 -30.26
C GLU A 33 45.75 -28.76 -28.87
N HIS A 34 46.78 -28.51 -28.07
CA HIS A 34 46.69 -27.74 -26.83
C HIS A 34 46.52 -26.24 -27.15
N THR A 35 45.33 -25.70 -26.93
CA THR A 35 45.15 -24.28 -26.57
C THR A 35 44.11 -24.15 -25.47
N SER A 36 44.60 -24.24 -24.24
CA SER A 36 44.13 -23.54 -23.03
C SER A 36 42.62 -23.24 -22.91
N ASP A 37 41.76 -24.26 -22.95
CA ASP A 37 40.39 -24.14 -22.42
C ASP A 37 40.38 -24.48 -20.92
N TYR A 38 41.19 -23.76 -20.15
CA TYR A 38 40.95 -23.61 -18.71
C TYR A 38 40.11 -22.35 -18.51
N TYR A 39 38.97 -22.26 -19.20
CA TYR A 39 37.91 -21.32 -18.84
C TYR A 39 37.23 -21.88 -17.59
N ASP A 40 37.95 -21.72 -16.48
CA ASP A 40 37.49 -21.07 -15.27
C ASP A 40 36.02 -21.28 -14.89
N LYS A 41 35.65 -22.56 -14.77
CA LYS A 41 34.42 -23.04 -14.12
C LYS A 41 34.23 -22.42 -12.73
N ASP A 42 35.32 -22.00 -12.09
CA ASP A 42 35.35 -21.33 -10.79
C ASP A 42 34.90 -19.86 -10.90
N THR A 43 35.32 -19.12 -11.93
CA THR A 43 34.77 -17.78 -12.19
C THR A 43 33.31 -17.79 -12.60
N ASP A 44 32.87 -18.73 -13.43
CA ASP A 44 31.45 -18.82 -13.79
C ASP A 44 30.57 -19.15 -12.58
N ASP A 45 31.05 -20.04 -11.68
CA ASP A 45 30.39 -20.33 -10.41
C ASP A 45 30.39 -19.13 -9.45
N LEU A 46 31.49 -18.37 -9.40
CA LEU A 46 31.58 -17.12 -8.63
C LEU A 46 30.64 -16.04 -9.16
N ILE A 47 30.52 -15.89 -10.48
CA ILE A 47 29.59 -14.95 -11.13
C ILE A 47 28.15 -15.38 -10.86
N ALA A 48 27.83 -16.68 -10.96
CA ALA A 48 26.52 -17.20 -10.63
C ALA A 48 26.16 -16.97 -9.16
N LYS A 49 27.09 -17.23 -8.22
CA LYS A 49 26.93 -16.95 -6.79
C LYS A 49 26.74 -15.46 -6.52
N MET A 50 27.48 -14.59 -7.21
CA MET A 50 27.32 -13.13 -7.09
C MET A 50 25.93 -12.69 -7.57
N ALA A 51 25.47 -13.19 -8.72
CA ALA A 51 24.14 -12.89 -9.25
C ALA A 51 23.02 -13.33 -8.28
N LEU A 52 23.15 -14.52 -7.68
CA LEU A 52 22.22 -15.00 -6.66
C LEU A 52 22.22 -14.09 -5.42
N ARG A 53 23.39 -13.65 -4.94
CA ARG A 53 23.47 -12.73 -3.79
C ARG A 53 22.84 -11.37 -4.09
N ILE A 54 23.07 -10.80 -5.28
CA ILE A 54 22.44 -9.55 -5.70
C ILE A 54 20.92 -9.71 -5.73
N ARG A 55 20.41 -10.83 -6.25
CA ARG A 55 18.98 -11.15 -6.24
C ARG A 55 18.43 -11.22 -4.82
N SER A 56 19.12 -11.90 -3.90
CA SER A 56 18.72 -11.96 -2.49
C SER A 56 18.71 -10.58 -1.83
N ILE A 57 19.69 -9.73 -2.11
CA ILE A 57 19.73 -8.34 -1.60
C ILE A 57 18.54 -7.54 -2.13
N ASN A 58 18.19 -7.67 -3.41
CA ASN A 58 17.05 -6.99 -4.00
C ASN A 58 15.72 -7.46 -3.40
N LEU A 59 15.57 -8.78 -3.17
CA LEU A 59 14.40 -9.31 -2.47
C LEU A 59 14.29 -8.78 -1.03
N LEU A 60 15.40 -8.77 -0.29
CA LEU A 60 15.43 -8.20 1.06
C LEU A 60 15.08 -6.71 1.06
N ARG A 61 15.55 -5.97 0.06
CA ARG A 61 15.21 -4.55 -0.12
C ARG A 61 13.71 -4.38 -0.39
N GLU A 62 13.12 -5.21 -1.23
CA GLU A 62 11.67 -5.19 -1.48
C GLU A 62 10.86 -5.53 -0.23
N GLU A 63 11.27 -6.53 0.55
CA GLU A 63 10.61 -6.88 1.81
C GLU A 63 10.80 -5.79 2.88
N LEU A 64 11.96 -5.12 2.93
CA LEU A 64 12.19 -3.96 3.79
C LEU A 64 11.30 -2.76 3.42
N ILE A 65 11.04 -2.57 2.13
CA ILE A 65 10.10 -1.54 1.65
C ILE A 65 8.65 -1.90 2.05
N LYS A 66 8.32 -3.19 2.12
CA LYS A 66 7.00 -3.68 2.58
C LYS A 66 6.86 -3.63 4.10
N LEU A 67 7.96 -3.66 4.85
CA LEU A 67 7.92 -3.46 6.29
C LEU A 67 7.36 -2.07 6.59
N GLU A 68 6.22 -2.01 7.28
CA GLU A 68 5.76 -0.78 7.91
C GLU A 68 6.84 -0.35 8.90
N LEU A 69 7.58 0.71 8.57
CA LEU A 69 8.70 1.22 9.35
C LEU A 69 8.36 1.51 10.82
N ASN A 70 7.06 1.60 11.16
CA ASN A 70 6.58 1.70 12.53
C ASN A 70 5.16 1.09 12.67
N PRO A 71 5.03 -0.23 12.93
CA PRO A 71 3.72 -0.90 13.03
C PRO A 71 2.93 -0.41 14.25
N LYS A 72 3.62 0.09 15.28
CA LYS A 72 3.00 0.68 16.48
C LYS A 72 2.32 2.01 16.16
N ALA A 73 2.99 2.89 15.39
CA ALA A 73 2.42 4.14 14.92
C ALA A 73 1.23 3.88 14.00
N ARG A 74 1.33 2.88 13.11
CA ARG A 74 0.22 2.44 12.24
C ARG A 74 -1.00 2.02 13.07
N LEU A 75 -0.81 1.09 14.00
CA LEU A 75 -1.91 0.57 14.84
C LEU A 75 -2.57 1.69 15.65
N TYR A 76 -1.78 2.62 16.17
CA TYR A 76 -2.29 3.77 16.89
C TYR A 76 -3.04 4.74 15.96
N PHE A 77 -2.53 5.00 14.76
CA PHE A 77 -3.24 5.81 13.77
C PHE A 77 -4.60 5.20 13.42
N ASP A 78 -4.63 3.91 13.07
CA ASP A 78 -5.84 3.24 12.61
C ASP A 78 -6.93 3.14 13.69
N ASN A 79 -6.54 2.96 14.96
CA ASN A 79 -7.49 2.77 16.06
C ASN A 79 -7.84 4.05 16.84
N ASP A 80 -6.88 4.97 17.01
CA ASP A 80 -7.06 6.13 17.88
C ASP A 80 -7.20 7.46 17.13
N VAL A 81 -6.58 7.60 15.95
CA VAL A 81 -6.57 8.87 15.20
C VAL A 81 -7.61 8.85 14.08
N ASN A 82 -7.63 7.80 13.28
CA ASN A 82 -8.45 7.70 12.08
C ASN A 82 -9.96 7.75 12.37
N PRO A 83 -10.48 7.10 13.43
CA PRO A 83 -11.91 7.22 13.76
C PRO A 83 -12.29 8.66 14.11
N LEU A 84 -11.49 9.34 14.94
CA LEU A 84 -11.74 10.74 15.33
C LEU A 84 -11.68 11.67 14.12
N LEU A 85 -10.69 11.48 13.25
CA LEU A 85 -10.55 12.26 12.01
C LEU A 85 -11.75 12.04 11.08
N THR A 86 -12.16 10.78 10.91
CA THR A 86 -13.32 10.42 10.07
C THR A 86 -14.61 11.02 10.62
N THR A 87 -14.85 10.91 11.93
CA THR A 87 -16.03 11.50 12.58
C THR A 87 -16.04 13.03 12.42
N LEU A 88 -14.91 13.70 12.65
CA LEU A 88 -14.80 15.15 12.48
C LEU A 88 -15.11 15.57 11.04
N LEU A 89 -14.56 14.85 10.05
CA LEU A 89 -14.80 15.11 8.64
C LEU A 89 -16.28 14.92 8.28
N SER A 90 -16.90 13.83 8.72
CA SER A 90 -18.32 13.55 8.47
C SER A 90 -19.23 14.60 9.09
N LEU A 91 -19.00 14.99 10.34
CA LEU A 91 -19.80 16.03 11.01
C LEU A 91 -19.64 17.39 10.34
N SER A 92 -18.42 17.76 9.98
CA SER A 92 -18.14 19.02 9.28
C SER A 92 -18.82 19.07 7.91
N ALA A 93 -18.77 17.98 7.15
CA ALA A 93 -19.46 17.86 5.87
C ALA A 93 -20.99 17.96 6.03
N THR A 94 -21.56 17.27 7.03
CA THR A 94 -22.99 17.37 7.35
C THR A 94 -23.40 18.79 7.72
N SER A 95 -22.61 19.47 8.58
CA SER A 95 -22.84 20.87 8.97
C SER A 95 -22.86 21.80 7.74
N LEU A 96 -21.89 21.65 6.84
CA LEU A 96 -21.81 22.41 5.59
C LEU A 96 -23.03 22.17 4.67
N ASN A 97 -23.44 20.91 4.52
CA ASN A 97 -24.59 20.55 3.70
C ASN A 97 -25.88 21.15 4.27
N LEU A 98 -26.10 21.03 5.58
CA LEU A 98 -27.25 21.63 6.26
C LEU A 98 -27.27 23.15 6.12
N SER A 99 -26.11 23.80 6.24
CA SER A 99 -25.98 25.25 6.07
C SER A 99 -26.33 25.68 4.65
N THR A 100 -25.83 24.95 3.65
CA THR A 100 -26.10 25.20 2.23
C THR A 100 -27.60 25.05 1.94
N SER A 101 -28.21 23.95 2.38
CA SER A 101 -29.65 23.71 2.21
C SER A 101 -30.50 24.75 2.92
N SER A 102 -30.15 25.11 4.16
CA SER A 102 -30.89 26.13 4.93
C SER A 102 -30.83 27.50 4.26
N SER A 103 -29.65 27.88 3.73
CA SER A 103 -29.48 29.12 2.98
C SER A 103 -30.36 29.16 1.73
N LEU A 104 -30.33 28.09 0.92
CA LEU A 104 -31.16 27.97 -0.28
C LEU A 104 -32.65 28.06 0.04
N LEU A 105 -33.12 27.31 1.05
CA LEU A 105 -34.53 27.31 1.46
C LEU A 105 -34.98 28.66 2.01
N SER A 106 -34.11 29.38 2.73
CA SER A 106 -34.42 30.71 3.27
C SER A 106 -34.65 31.76 2.19
N THR A 107 -34.14 31.55 0.98
CA THR A 107 -34.29 32.44 -0.17
C THR A 107 -35.39 32.01 -1.14
N SER A 108 -36.01 30.85 -0.91
CA SER A 108 -37.06 30.32 -1.77
C SER A 108 -38.35 31.13 -1.66
N ILE A 109 -39.05 31.32 -2.77
CA ILE A 109 -40.37 31.97 -2.81
C ILE A 109 -41.45 31.05 -2.21
N ILE A 110 -41.21 29.73 -2.22
CA ILE A 110 -42.17 28.72 -1.77
C ILE A 110 -42.10 28.49 -0.25
N VAL A 111 -40.88 28.57 0.31
CA VAL A 111 -40.65 28.31 1.74
C VAL A 111 -40.49 29.64 2.45
N HIS A 112 -41.31 29.90 3.47
CA HIS A 112 -41.15 31.11 4.26
C HIS A 112 -39.83 31.10 5.01
N SER A 113 -39.04 32.15 4.85
CA SER A 113 -37.74 32.32 5.52
C SER A 113 -37.79 32.30 7.06
N LYS A 114 -38.99 32.47 7.64
CA LYS A 114 -39.25 32.38 9.09
C LYS A 114 -39.77 31.00 9.52
N ASP A 115 -39.69 29.98 8.66
CA ASP A 115 -40.06 28.62 9.03
C ASP A 115 -39.22 28.15 10.23
N SER A 116 -39.89 27.66 11.26
CA SER A 116 -39.23 27.17 12.48
C SER A 116 -38.22 26.08 12.18
N LYS A 117 -38.44 25.26 11.14
CA LYS A 117 -37.52 24.18 10.74
C LYS A 117 -36.18 24.70 10.24
N ILE A 118 -36.16 25.83 9.53
CA ILE A 118 -34.92 26.47 9.09
C ILE A 118 -34.13 26.94 10.32
N LYS A 119 -34.82 27.59 11.27
CA LYS A 119 -34.22 28.02 12.53
C LYS A 119 -33.67 26.85 13.34
N ASP A 120 -34.43 25.77 13.46
CA ASP A 120 -34.01 24.54 14.16
C ASP A 120 -32.78 23.92 13.50
N THR A 121 -32.73 23.93 12.17
CA THR A 121 -31.56 23.44 11.42
C THR A 121 -30.33 24.31 11.66
N ILE A 122 -30.48 25.63 11.74
CA ILE A 122 -29.39 26.55 12.10
C ILE A 122 -28.88 26.28 13.52
N ASN A 123 -29.77 26.05 14.48
CA ASN A 123 -29.38 25.69 15.85
C ASN A 123 -28.65 24.34 15.91
N LEU A 124 -29.09 23.37 15.11
CA LEU A 124 -28.41 22.08 14.97
C LEU A 124 -27.01 22.24 14.40
N ILE A 125 -26.81 23.09 13.38
CA ILE A 125 -25.49 23.40 12.82
C ILE A 125 -24.55 23.92 13.90
N TYR A 126 -25.00 24.85 14.75
CA TYR A 126 -24.19 25.34 15.87
C TYR A 126 -23.81 24.23 16.86
N SER A 127 -24.76 23.35 17.17
CA SER A 127 -24.53 22.20 18.07
C SER A 127 -23.52 21.21 17.48
N ILE A 128 -23.59 20.96 16.16
CA ILE A 128 -22.60 20.13 15.45
C ILE A 128 -21.22 20.78 15.49
N ASN A 129 -21.14 22.09 15.26
CA ASN A 129 -19.87 22.82 15.27
C ASN A 129 -19.19 22.79 16.66
N GLU A 130 -19.98 22.87 17.74
CA GLU A 130 -19.47 22.68 19.10
C GLU A 130 -18.88 21.27 19.31
N GLN A 131 -19.58 20.23 18.84
CA GLN A 131 -19.08 18.85 18.90
C GLN A 131 -17.81 18.65 18.05
N CYS A 132 -17.73 19.29 16.88
CA CYS A 132 -16.53 19.28 16.05
C CYS A 132 -15.32 19.86 16.79
N GLU A 133 -15.50 20.96 17.53
CA GLU A 133 -14.43 21.58 18.31
C GLU A 133 -13.92 20.64 19.42
N ASP A 134 -14.82 19.93 20.10
CA ASP A 134 -14.42 18.96 21.13
C ASP A 134 -13.69 17.75 20.54
N ILE A 135 -14.14 17.22 19.41
CA ILE A 135 -13.44 16.16 18.69
C ILE A 135 -12.06 16.65 18.23
N TYR A 136 -11.97 17.87 17.70
CA TYR A 136 -10.72 18.46 17.26
C TYR A 136 -9.70 18.60 18.39
N LYS A 137 -10.12 19.03 19.59
CA LYS A 137 -9.23 19.11 20.77
C LYS A 137 -8.62 17.75 21.12
N VAL A 138 -9.42 16.68 21.09
CA VAL A 138 -8.95 15.32 21.36
C VAL A 138 -8.03 14.82 20.24
N LEU A 139 -8.44 15.01 18.98
CA LEU A 139 -7.66 14.63 17.81
C LEU A 139 -6.29 15.31 17.81
N LYS A 140 -6.22 16.61 18.13
CA LYS A 140 -4.95 17.36 18.24
C LYS A 140 -3.98 16.72 19.24
N ARG A 141 -4.48 16.26 20.39
CA ARG A 141 -3.66 15.54 21.38
C ARG A 141 -3.20 14.19 20.85
N LYS A 142 -4.11 13.44 20.21
CA LYS A 142 -3.81 12.12 19.64
C LYS A 142 -2.77 12.19 18.52
N VAL A 143 -2.88 13.19 17.63
CA VAL A 143 -1.89 13.45 16.57
C VAL A 143 -0.52 13.80 17.15
N LYS A 144 -0.45 14.59 18.22
CA LYS A 144 0.82 14.88 18.90
C LYS A 144 1.50 13.59 19.38
N ILE A 145 0.74 12.70 20.03
CA ILE A 145 1.24 11.39 20.48
C ILE A 145 1.69 10.54 19.29
N LEU A 146 0.95 10.54 18.18
CA LEU A 146 1.35 9.81 16.96
C LEU A 146 2.70 10.31 16.43
N MET A 147 2.93 11.62 16.41
CA MET A 147 4.21 12.19 16.00
C MET A 147 5.34 11.76 16.93
N ASP A 148 5.10 11.76 18.25
CA ASP A 148 6.09 11.30 19.23
C ASP A 148 6.44 9.82 19.03
N ILE A 149 5.44 8.95 18.77
CA ILE A 149 5.66 7.52 18.47
C ILE A 149 6.39 7.34 17.13
N SER A 150 6.11 8.18 16.14
CA SER A 150 6.69 8.07 14.79
C SER A 150 8.14 8.57 14.73
N CYS A 151 8.50 9.55 15.57
CA CYS A 151 9.84 10.14 15.62
C CYS A 151 10.81 9.44 16.59
N ASN A 152 10.32 8.61 17.51
CA ASN A 152 11.11 7.67 18.32
C ASN A 152 10.72 6.23 17.96
N PRO A 153 11.15 5.72 16.79
CA PRO A 153 10.84 4.36 16.35
C PRO A 153 11.39 3.28 17.31
#